data_AF-A0A4Z1FVL9-F1
#
_entry.id   AF-A0A4Z1FVL9-F1
#
_cell.length_a   1.000
_cell.length_b   1.000
_cell.length_c   1.000
_cell.angle_alpha   90.00
_cell.angle_beta   90.00
_cell.angle_gamma   90.00
#
_symmetry.space_group_name_H-M   'P 1'
#
loop_
_entity.id
_entity.type
_entity.pdbx_description
1 polymer ?
#
loop_
_entity_poly.entity_id
_entity_poly.type
_entity_poly.pdbx_seq_one_letter_code
_entity_poly.pdbx_strand_id
1 'polypeptide(L)'
;MNFSLRVSRSCLLCRQFSRIQNQKPEIFSGPLDEILAVLSSSNEIIDLQPLFFRFTLTTTISLLFEEGSSSSSSSSPSSPLSQSEHDLFSQNFTYTSLISALRLRLSDLCWLYTPPQYTSACRQIKKYAEHFVHQALHDRKENRDAALERHPFILDLYDELRDVGLVRDQLLHVLLVGRDTAACLLSWTLSVWMDAVVWRFFLGENDDDDY
;
A
#
# COMPACT_ATOMS: atom_id res chain seq x y z
N MET A 1 10.38 -7.14 30.08
CA MET A 1 10.02 -5.96 29.27
C MET A 1 9.58 -6.25 27.83
N ASN A 2 9.65 -7.49 27.30
CA ASN A 2 9.26 -7.79 25.92
C ASN A 2 7.77 -8.14 25.70
N PHE A 3 7.00 -8.35 26.77
CA PHE A 3 5.60 -8.77 26.67
C PHE A 3 4.63 -7.58 26.46
N SER A 4 4.88 -6.45 27.13
CA SER A 4 4.06 -5.23 26.99
C SER A 4 4.12 -4.63 25.58
N LEU A 5 5.32 -4.57 24.98
CA LEU A 5 5.51 -4.12 23.60
C LEU A 5 4.84 -5.03 22.56
N ARG A 6 4.69 -6.33 22.85
CA ARG A 6 4.08 -7.28 21.91
C ARG A 6 2.55 -7.19 21.91
N VAL A 7 1.94 -6.88 23.07
CA VAL A 7 0.49 -6.66 23.21
C VAL A 7 0.07 -5.31 22.63
N SER A 8 0.87 -4.25 22.82
CA SER A 8 0.58 -2.91 22.28
C SER A 8 0.53 -2.89 20.75
N ARG A 9 1.48 -3.58 20.11
CA ARG A 9 1.54 -3.71 18.63
C ARG A 9 0.32 -4.39 18.01
N SER A 10 -0.18 -5.47 18.62
CA SER A 10 -1.40 -6.14 18.14
C SER A 10 -2.63 -5.25 18.30
N CYS A 11 -2.71 -4.47 19.37
CA CYS A 11 -3.80 -3.54 19.61
C CYS A 11 -3.82 -2.38 18.60
N LEU A 12 -2.65 -1.81 18.28
CA LEU A 12 -2.53 -0.76 17.28
C LEU A 12 -2.98 -1.23 15.90
N LEU A 13 -2.46 -2.37 15.43
CA LEU A 13 -2.82 -2.92 14.12
C LEU A 13 -4.32 -3.25 14.04
N CYS A 14 -4.90 -3.92 15.04
CA CYS A 14 -6.33 -4.21 15.06
C CYS A 14 -7.19 -2.94 15.08
N ARG A 15 -6.75 -1.91 15.82
CA ARG A 15 -7.45 -0.61 15.84
C ARG A 15 -7.38 0.08 14.49
N GLN A 16 -6.28 -0.04 13.74
CA GLN A 16 -6.21 0.45 12.37
C GLN A 16 -7.10 -0.33 11.41
N PHE A 17 -7.11 -1.66 11.48
CA PHE A 17 -8.02 -2.47 10.65
C PHE A 17 -9.49 -2.12 10.91
N SER A 18 -9.85 -1.87 12.17
CA SER A 18 -11.19 -1.43 12.52
C SER A 18 -11.53 -0.02 11.98
N ARG A 19 -10.55 0.86 11.79
CA ARG A 19 -10.76 2.18 11.16
C ARG A 19 -10.92 2.04 9.64
N ILE A 20 -10.04 1.25 9.00
CA ILE A 20 -10.12 0.93 7.57
C ILE A 20 -11.47 0.32 7.21
N GLN A 21 -12.06 -0.52 8.07
CA GLN A 21 -13.39 -1.10 7.84
C GLN A 21 -14.52 -0.06 7.79
N ASN A 22 -14.35 1.10 8.44
CA ASN A 22 -15.34 2.18 8.47
C ASN A 22 -15.11 3.24 7.38
N GLN A 23 -14.10 3.06 6.54
CA GLN A 23 -13.81 3.97 5.44
C GLN A 23 -14.83 3.87 4.32
N LYS A 24 -15.01 4.99 3.63
CA LYS A 24 -15.82 5.04 2.43
C LYS A 24 -15.13 4.31 1.28
N PRO A 25 -15.91 3.62 0.41
CA PRO A 25 -15.37 2.99 -0.79
C PRO A 25 -14.75 3.98 -1.80
N GLU A 26 -14.86 5.30 -1.56
CA GLU A 26 -14.30 6.39 -2.37
C GLU A 26 -12.76 6.34 -2.48
N ILE A 27 -12.06 5.70 -1.55
CA ILE A 27 -10.59 5.55 -1.60
C ILE A 27 -10.16 4.66 -2.79
N PHE A 28 -11.03 3.74 -3.20
CA PHE A 28 -10.74 2.80 -4.29
C PHE A 28 -11.13 3.34 -5.66
N SER A 29 -12.04 4.32 -5.75
CA SER A 29 -12.61 4.75 -7.03
C SER A 29 -11.57 5.37 -7.94
N GLY A 30 -10.71 6.27 -7.44
CA GLY A 30 -9.67 6.90 -8.26
C GLY A 30 -8.70 5.90 -8.90
N PRO A 31 -8.06 5.01 -8.10
CA PRO A 31 -7.19 3.98 -8.64
C PRO A 31 -7.92 2.95 -9.54
N LEU A 32 -9.20 2.66 -9.29
CA LEU A 32 -10.03 1.81 -10.16
C LEU A 32 -10.30 2.48 -11.52
N ASP A 33 -10.58 3.78 -11.53
CA ASP A 33 -10.83 4.54 -12.76
C ASP A 33 -9.59 4.55 -13.66
N GLU A 34 -8.37 4.61 -13.09
CA GLU A 34 -7.12 4.47 -13.85
C GLU A 34 -7.01 3.09 -14.52
N ILE A 35 -7.33 2.01 -13.79
CA ILE A 35 -7.34 0.65 -14.36
C ILE A 35 -8.38 0.56 -15.48
N LEU A 36 -9.60 1.05 -15.25
CA LEU A 36 -10.69 1.00 -16.24
C LEU A 36 -10.37 1.83 -17.48
N ALA A 37 -9.70 2.97 -17.34
CA ALA A 37 -9.24 3.78 -18.46
C ALA A 37 -8.20 3.04 -19.31
N VAL A 38 -7.24 2.33 -18.68
CA VAL A 38 -6.25 1.52 -19.39
C VAL A 38 -6.92 0.33 -20.10
N LEU A 39 -7.87 -0.33 -19.43
CA LEU A 39 -8.61 -1.46 -20.00
C LEU A 39 -9.50 -1.06 -21.18
N SER A 40 -10.18 0.09 -21.11
CA SER A 40 -11.11 0.55 -22.15
C SER A 40 -10.42 1.15 -23.37
N SER A 41 -9.18 1.62 -23.22
CA SER A 41 -8.41 2.24 -24.31
C SER A 41 -7.59 1.26 -25.14
N SER A 42 -7.35 0.04 -24.63
CA SER A 42 -6.52 -0.97 -25.29
C SER A 42 -7.34 -2.16 -25.73
N ASN A 43 -7.20 -2.54 -27.01
CA ASN A 43 -7.78 -3.75 -27.60
C ASN A 43 -6.75 -4.91 -27.68
N GLU A 44 -5.62 -4.76 -26.99
CA GLU A 44 -4.51 -5.71 -26.97
C GLU A 44 -4.42 -6.48 -25.65
N ILE A 45 -3.55 -7.48 -25.58
CA ILE A 45 -3.27 -8.25 -24.36
C ILE A 45 -2.53 -7.34 -23.36
N ILE A 46 -3.19 -7.02 -22.26
CA ILE A 46 -2.65 -6.17 -21.19
C ILE A 46 -2.19 -7.05 -20.02
N ASP A 47 -0.98 -6.83 -19.53
CA ASP A 47 -0.55 -7.40 -18.26
C ASP A 47 -1.17 -6.60 -17.10
N LEU A 48 -2.11 -7.23 -16.39
CA LEU A 48 -2.83 -6.63 -15.27
C LEU A 48 -2.01 -6.62 -13.97
N GLN A 49 -0.99 -7.47 -13.87
CA GLN A 49 -0.18 -7.59 -12.66
C GLN A 49 0.45 -6.24 -12.24
N PRO A 50 1.20 -5.51 -13.10
CA PRO A 50 1.77 -4.21 -12.74
C PRO A 50 0.70 -3.16 -12.41
N LEU A 51 -0.49 -3.25 -13.01
CA LEU A 51 -1.61 -2.37 -12.68
C LEU A 51 -2.11 -2.63 -11.26
N PHE A 52 -2.25 -3.88 -10.82
CA PHE A 52 -2.60 -4.19 -9.44
C PHE A 52 -1.54 -3.78 -8.43
N PHE A 53 -0.25 -3.89 -8.77
CA PHE A 53 0.82 -3.38 -7.91
C PHE A 53 0.78 -1.86 -7.76
N ARG A 54 0.47 -1.11 -8.83
CA ARG A 54 0.28 0.35 -8.77
C ARG A 54 -0.98 0.71 -7.97
N PHE A 55 -2.10 0.06 -8.26
CA PHE A 55 -3.37 0.24 -7.56
C PHE A 55 -3.23 0.03 -6.05
N THR A 56 -2.71 -1.12 -5.64
CA THR A 56 -2.57 -1.45 -4.22
C THR A 56 -1.55 -0.58 -3.51
N LEU A 57 -0.49 -0.13 -4.19
CA LEU A 57 0.44 0.86 -3.64
C LEU A 57 -0.29 2.18 -3.38
N THR A 58 -1.00 2.72 -4.37
CA THR A 58 -1.72 4.00 -4.23
C THR A 58 -2.78 3.91 -3.14
N THR A 59 -3.61 2.86 -3.16
CA THR A 59 -4.61 2.62 -2.12
C THR A 59 -3.95 2.50 -0.75
N THR A 60 -2.90 1.70 -0.58
CA THR A 60 -2.24 1.54 0.72
C THR A 60 -1.61 2.86 1.19
N ILE A 61 -1.07 3.69 0.29
CA ILE A 61 -0.58 5.03 0.65
C ILE A 61 -1.74 5.90 1.16
N SER A 62 -2.83 6.02 0.41
CA SER A 62 -3.98 6.82 0.85
C SER A 62 -4.54 6.34 2.20
N LEU A 63 -4.63 5.02 2.39
CA LEU A 63 -5.06 4.42 3.66
C LEU A 63 -4.15 4.77 4.85
N LEU A 64 -2.83 4.75 4.66
CA LEU A 64 -1.87 4.92 5.76
C LEU A 64 -1.53 6.38 6.04
N PHE A 65 -1.56 7.23 5.02
CA PHE A 65 -1.08 8.61 5.09
C PHE A 65 -2.21 9.65 5.13
N GLU A 66 -3.42 9.31 4.67
CA GLU A 66 -4.42 10.32 4.32
C GLU A 66 -5.82 10.00 4.86
N GLU A 67 -5.93 9.70 6.15
CA GLU A 67 -7.24 9.47 6.74
C GLU A 67 -7.59 10.44 7.84
N GLY A 68 -8.11 11.59 7.42
CA GLY A 68 -9.37 12.09 7.94
C GLY A 68 -9.59 13.58 7.69
N SER A 69 -10.33 13.87 6.61
CA SER A 69 -11.44 14.82 6.68
C SER A 69 -12.21 14.77 5.36
N SER A 70 -13.40 14.19 5.41
CA SER A 70 -14.51 14.64 4.61
C SER A 70 -14.74 16.13 4.87
N SER A 71 -14.26 17.00 3.99
CA SER A 71 -14.93 18.23 3.53
C SER A 71 -13.91 19.15 2.86
N SER A 72 -14.19 19.49 1.62
CA SER A 72 -13.76 20.76 1.02
C SER A 72 -12.28 20.90 0.69
N SER A 73 -11.73 20.03 -0.15
CA SER A 73 -10.80 20.49 -1.19
C SER A 73 -10.93 19.58 -2.38
N SER A 74 -11.69 20.04 -3.36
CA SER A 74 -11.59 19.63 -4.74
C SER A 74 -10.15 19.77 -5.23
N SER A 75 -9.38 18.70 -5.11
CA SER A 75 -8.19 18.41 -5.88
C SER A 75 -8.02 16.90 -5.79
N SER A 76 -7.73 16.27 -6.93
CA SER A 76 -7.42 14.86 -7.15
C SER A 76 -6.85 14.07 -5.96
N PRO A 77 -6.83 12.73 -6.04
CA PRO A 77 -5.96 11.88 -5.21
C PRO A 77 -4.47 12.08 -5.55
N SER A 78 -4.06 13.34 -5.69
CA SER A 78 -2.71 13.81 -5.76
C SER A 78 -2.32 14.14 -4.33
N SER A 79 -1.53 13.24 -3.76
CA SER A 79 -0.48 13.61 -2.83
C SER A 79 0.11 14.99 -3.17
N PRO A 80 0.68 15.75 -2.23
CA PRO A 80 1.41 17.00 -2.50
C PRO A 80 2.61 16.85 -3.47
N LEU A 81 2.80 15.67 -4.05
CA LEU A 81 3.89 15.28 -4.93
C LEU A 81 3.38 15.06 -6.35
N SER A 82 4.19 15.47 -7.33
CA SER A 82 3.91 15.28 -8.76
C SER A 82 3.66 13.80 -9.06
N GLN A 83 2.82 13.50 -10.05
CA GLN A 83 2.65 12.12 -10.57
C GLN A 83 4.00 11.45 -10.87
N SER A 84 4.98 12.24 -11.30
CA SER A 84 6.37 11.79 -11.51
C SER A 84 7.07 11.28 -10.24
N GLU A 85 6.82 11.90 -9.08
CA GLU A 85 7.41 11.50 -7.80
C GLU A 85 6.77 10.21 -7.27
N HIS A 86 5.47 10.02 -7.52
CA HIS A 86 4.77 8.77 -7.24
C HIS A 86 5.29 7.61 -8.08
N ASP A 87 5.49 7.83 -9.37
CA ASP A 87 6.03 6.81 -10.27
C ASP A 87 7.47 6.46 -9.89
N LEU A 88 8.31 7.45 -9.57
CA LEU A 88 9.66 7.24 -9.06
C LEU A 88 9.67 6.48 -7.73
N PHE A 89 8.75 6.81 -6.81
CA PHE A 89 8.60 6.07 -5.56
C PHE A 89 8.23 4.61 -5.84
N SER A 90 7.23 4.35 -6.68
CA SER A 90 6.79 3.00 -7.05
C SER A 90 7.90 2.18 -7.70
N GLN A 91 8.66 2.77 -8.61
CA GLN A 91 9.81 2.14 -9.25
C GLN A 91 10.92 1.78 -8.24
N ASN A 92 11.31 2.75 -7.40
CA ASN A 92 12.29 2.52 -6.34
C ASN A 92 11.82 1.44 -5.37
N PHE A 93 10.54 1.43 -5.03
CA PHE A 93 9.92 0.46 -4.13
C PHE A 93 9.99 -0.94 -4.72
N THR A 94 9.57 -1.11 -5.98
CA THR A 94 9.65 -2.39 -6.70
C THR A 94 11.08 -2.89 -6.79
N TYR A 95 12.03 -2.01 -7.14
CA TYR A 95 13.44 -2.36 -7.19
C TYR A 95 13.98 -2.80 -5.81
N THR A 96 13.65 -2.05 -4.76
CA THR A 96 14.07 -2.35 -3.39
C THR A 96 13.47 -3.67 -2.90
N SER A 97 12.20 -3.95 -3.17
CA SER A 97 11.56 -5.22 -2.84
C SER A 97 12.21 -6.39 -3.57
N LEU A 98 12.51 -6.25 -4.86
CA LEU A 98 13.16 -7.29 -5.66
C LEU A 98 14.56 -7.62 -5.11
N ILE A 99 15.40 -6.61 -4.88
CA ILE A 99 16.74 -6.81 -4.33
C ILE A 99 16.67 -7.38 -2.90
N SER A 100 15.70 -6.94 -2.10
CA SER A 100 15.51 -7.48 -0.74
C SER A 100 15.08 -8.94 -0.77
N ALA A 101 14.21 -9.34 -1.71
CA ALA A 101 13.83 -10.73 -1.92
C ALA A 101 15.02 -11.60 -2.39
N LEU A 102 15.85 -11.08 -3.30
CA LEU A 102 17.08 -11.76 -3.72
C LEU A 102 18.03 -11.93 -2.53
N ARG A 103 18.30 -10.86 -1.77
CA ARG A 103 19.15 -10.91 -0.58
C ARG A 103 18.65 -11.90 0.46
N LEU A 104 17.32 -12.01 0.65
CA LEU A 104 16.71 -13.00 1.53
C LEU A 104 17.00 -14.44 1.05
N ARG A 105 16.91 -14.69 -0.26
CA ARG A 105 17.23 -16.00 -0.85
C ARG A 105 18.71 -16.36 -0.77
N LEU A 106 19.60 -15.37 -0.89
CA LEU A 106 21.04 -15.56 -0.76
C LEU A 106 21.51 -15.78 0.69
N SER A 107 20.66 -15.51 1.69
CA SER A 107 20.93 -15.72 3.12
C SER A 107 22.32 -15.19 3.54
N ASP A 108 23.28 -16.07 3.87
CA ASP A 108 24.64 -15.71 4.29
C ASP A 108 25.48 -14.99 3.22
N LEU A 109 25.08 -15.07 1.95
CA LEU A 109 25.73 -14.38 0.83
C LEU A 109 25.06 -13.02 0.50
N CYS A 110 24.14 -12.54 1.33
CA CYS A 110 23.40 -11.30 1.07
C CYS A 110 24.29 -10.04 0.98
N TRP A 111 25.49 -10.07 1.57
CA TRP A 111 26.48 -8.99 1.49
C TRP A 111 27.15 -8.91 0.12
N LEU A 112 27.16 -10.00 -0.63
CA LEU A 112 27.79 -10.07 -1.96
C LEU A 112 27.00 -9.26 -3.01
N TYR A 113 25.70 -9.05 -2.79
CA TYR A 113 24.83 -8.36 -3.75
C TYR A 113 24.13 -7.15 -3.11
N THR A 114 24.89 -6.06 -2.98
CA THR A 114 24.38 -4.74 -2.57
C THR A 114 24.77 -3.70 -3.62
N PRO A 115 24.04 -3.58 -4.73
CA PRO A 115 24.35 -2.58 -5.73
C PRO A 115 24.17 -1.17 -5.12
N PRO A 116 25.00 -0.18 -5.50
CA PRO A 116 24.90 1.18 -4.96
C PRO A 116 23.54 1.82 -5.24
N GLN A 117 22.90 1.42 -6.35
CA GLN A 117 21.54 1.80 -6.71
C GLN A 117 20.52 1.36 -5.65
N TYR A 118 20.68 0.20 -5.02
CA TYR A 118 19.79 -0.29 -3.97
C TYR A 118 19.84 0.60 -2.73
N THR A 119 21.03 0.99 -2.30
CA THR A 119 21.18 1.91 -1.17
C THR A 119 20.58 3.28 -1.48
N SER A 120 20.72 3.77 -2.72
CA SER A 120 20.08 5.01 -3.16
C SER A 120 18.54 4.92 -3.14
N ALA A 121 17.98 3.86 -3.72
CA ALA A 121 16.53 3.62 -3.74
C ALA A 121 15.95 3.49 -2.32
N CYS A 122 16.63 2.74 -1.44
CA CYS A 122 16.25 2.64 -0.02
C CYS A 122 16.22 4.01 0.67
N ARG A 123 17.21 4.87 0.39
CA ARG A 123 17.25 6.24 0.96
C ARG A 123 16.10 7.09 0.44
N GLN A 124 15.74 6.98 -0.84
CA GLN A 124 14.63 7.74 -1.42
C GLN A 124 13.28 7.32 -0.82
N ILE A 125 13.01 6.02 -0.71
CA ILE A 125 11.79 5.49 -0.08
C ILE A 125 11.69 5.93 1.40
N LYS A 126 12.81 5.87 2.13
CA LYS A 126 12.85 6.33 3.52
C LYS A 126 12.59 7.83 3.64
N LYS A 127 13.19 8.66 2.78
CA LYS A 127 12.94 10.10 2.74
C LYS A 127 11.47 10.42 2.44
N TYR A 128 10.86 9.68 1.52
CA TYR A 128 9.45 9.82 1.19
C TYR A 128 8.57 9.58 2.43
N ALA A 129 8.71 8.44 3.09
CA ALA A 129 7.93 8.15 4.30
C ALA A 129 8.24 9.12 5.45
N GLU A 130 9.49 9.56 5.60
CA GLU A 130 9.90 10.53 6.61
C GLU A 130 9.25 11.90 6.41
N HIS A 131 9.05 12.34 5.16
CA HIS A 131 8.35 13.58 4.84
C HIS A 131 6.92 13.60 5.44
N PHE A 132 6.15 12.53 5.24
CA PHE A 132 4.81 12.42 5.79
C PHE A 132 4.78 12.35 7.32
N VAL A 133 5.77 11.68 7.94
CA VAL A 133 5.86 11.65 9.41
C VAL A 133 6.13 13.04 9.96
N HIS A 134 7.04 13.81 9.35
CA HIS A 134 7.29 15.19 9.76
C HIS A 134 6.08 16.09 9.51
N GLN A 135 5.35 15.90 8.41
CA GLN A 135 4.12 16.62 8.13
C GLN A 135 3.07 16.35 9.22
N ALA A 136 2.82 15.09 9.58
CA ALA A 136 1.88 14.74 10.65
C ALA A 136 2.28 15.33 12.02
N LEU A 137 3.58 15.37 12.32
CA LEU A 137 4.09 15.97 13.55
C LEU A 137 4.02 17.49 13.54
N HIS A 138 4.15 18.12 12.37
CA HIS A 138 3.96 19.55 12.20
C HIS A 138 2.49 19.93 12.42
N ASP A 139 1.57 19.24 11.75
CA ASP A 139 0.12 19.45 11.89
C ASP A 139 -0.31 19.26 13.36
N ARG A 140 0.26 18.27 14.07
CA ARG A 140 0.00 18.07 15.51
C ARG A 140 0.41 19.25 16.38
N LYS A 141 1.48 19.97 16.01
CA LYS A 141 1.95 21.16 16.74
C LYS A 141 1.04 22.35 16.49
N GLU A 142 0.50 22.49 15.28
CA GLU A 142 -0.43 23.57 14.93
C GLU A 142 -1.82 23.35 15.51
N ASN A 143 -2.41 22.19 15.28
CA ASN A 143 -3.71 21.82 15.79
C ASN A 143 -3.81 20.31 16.03
N ARG A 144 -3.72 19.92 17.31
CA ARG A 144 -3.71 18.52 17.72
C ARG A 144 -4.95 17.75 17.28
N ASP A 145 -6.14 18.35 17.37
CA ASP A 145 -7.40 17.66 17.09
C ASP A 145 -7.56 17.45 15.58
N ALA A 146 -7.26 18.47 14.78
CA ALA A 146 -7.26 18.35 13.32
C ALA A 146 -6.20 17.35 12.81
N ALA A 147 -5.04 17.28 13.44
CA ALA A 147 -4.00 16.33 13.07
C ALA A 147 -4.33 14.88 13.47
N LEU A 148 -5.04 14.68 14.59
CA LEU A 148 -5.56 13.38 15.00
C LEU A 148 -6.67 12.90 14.07
N GLU A 149 -7.46 13.82 13.54
CA GLU A 149 -8.41 13.51 12.47
C GLU A 149 -7.67 13.18 11.17
N ARG A 150 -6.66 13.96 10.75
CA ARG A 150 -6.01 13.79 9.44
C ARG A 150 -4.99 12.64 9.33
N HIS A 151 -4.22 12.41 10.40
CA HIS A 151 -3.13 11.44 10.43
C HIS A 151 -3.20 10.50 11.66
N PRO A 152 -4.36 9.85 11.90
CA PRO A 152 -4.59 9.06 13.10
C PRO A 152 -3.58 7.92 13.23
N PHE A 153 -3.19 7.28 12.13
CA PHE A 153 -2.24 6.17 12.15
C PHE A 153 -0.82 6.59 12.54
N ILE A 154 -0.30 7.64 11.89
CA ILE A 154 1.06 8.12 12.13
C ILE A 154 1.19 8.66 13.56
N LEU A 155 0.16 9.37 14.04
CA LEU A 155 0.16 9.92 15.41
C LEU A 155 0.00 8.84 16.48
N ASP A 156 -0.85 7.83 16.27
CA ASP A 156 -0.96 6.68 17.17
C ASP A 156 0.38 5.91 17.25
N LEU A 157 1.04 5.67 16.10
CA LEU A 157 2.36 5.05 16.06
C LEU A 157 3.42 5.89 16.78
N TYR A 158 3.39 7.20 16.61
CA TYR A 158 4.33 8.11 17.27
C TYR A 158 4.11 8.17 18.79
N ASP A 159 2.87 8.12 19.26
CA ASP A 159 2.57 8.10 20.69
C ASP A 159 3.07 6.81 21.38
N GLU A 160 3.08 5.67 20.66
CA GLU A 160 3.63 4.41 21.16
C GLU A 160 5.17 4.34 21.06
N LEU A 161 5.74 4.67 19.91
CA LEU A 161 7.17 4.46 19.62
C LEU A 161 8.06 5.62 20.11
N ARG A 162 7.53 6.85 20.12
CA ARG A 162 8.25 8.11 20.43
C ARG A 162 9.55 8.34 19.65
N ASP A 163 9.72 7.65 18.52
CA ASP A 163 10.89 7.75 17.65
C ASP A 163 10.42 7.81 16.19
N VAL A 164 10.77 8.90 15.52
CA VAL A 164 10.45 9.17 14.10
C VAL A 164 11.00 8.06 13.19
N GLY A 165 12.21 7.56 13.48
CA GLY A 165 12.85 6.52 12.69
C GLY A 165 12.09 5.19 12.76
N LEU A 166 11.63 4.81 13.95
CA LEU A 166 10.84 3.60 14.15
C LEU A 166 9.44 3.71 13.54
N VAL A 167 8.80 4.88 13.65
CA VAL A 167 7.50 5.15 13.02
C VAL A 167 7.60 5.01 11.51
N ARG A 168 8.62 5.63 10.89
CA ARG A 168 8.89 5.52 9.45
C ARG A 168 9.08 4.07 9.03
N ASP A 169 9.93 3.33 9.74
CA ASP A 169 10.25 1.95 9.38
C ASP A 169 9.01 1.03 9.53
N GLN A 170 8.18 1.24 10.56
CA GLN A 170 6.92 0.52 10.74
C GLN A 170 5.90 0.87 9.65
N LEU A 171 5.80 2.14 9.26
CA LEU A 171 4.93 2.62 8.19
C LEU A 171 5.31 2.01 6.84
N LEU A 172 6.60 1.99 6.51
CA LEU A 172 7.11 1.32 5.32
C LEU A 172 6.87 -0.19 5.34
N HIS A 173 6.98 -0.83 6.51
CA HIS A 173 6.68 -2.25 6.65
C HIS A 173 5.22 -2.56 6.36
N VAL A 174 4.27 -1.77 6.89
CA VAL A 174 2.85 -1.95 6.59
C VAL A 174 2.56 -1.68 5.11
N LEU A 175 3.17 -0.64 4.54
CA LEU A 175 3.04 -0.32 3.12
C LEU A 175 3.52 -1.47 2.22
N LEU A 176 4.67 -2.08 2.55
CA LEU A 176 5.22 -3.23 1.84
C LEU A 176 4.28 -4.43 1.86
N VAL A 177 3.77 -4.77 3.05
CA VAL A 177 2.85 -5.90 3.23
C VAL A 177 1.55 -5.66 2.47
N GLY A 178 0.98 -4.46 2.56
CA GLY A 178 -0.28 -4.10 1.90
C GLY A 178 -0.18 -4.19 0.38
N ARG A 179 0.89 -3.63 -0.21
CA ARG A 179 1.08 -3.65 -1.66
C ARG A 179 1.19 -5.07 -2.22
N ASP A 180 2.19 -5.82 -1.76
CA ASP A 180 2.57 -7.06 -2.45
C ASP A 180 1.54 -8.17 -2.25
N THR A 181 0.97 -8.30 -1.05
CA THR A 181 -0.03 -9.34 -0.76
C THR A 181 -1.37 -9.05 -1.44
N ALA A 182 -1.84 -7.80 -1.43
CA ALA A 182 -3.10 -7.44 -2.11
C ALA A 182 -2.96 -7.52 -3.63
N ALA A 183 -1.82 -7.11 -4.21
CA ALA A 183 -1.60 -7.19 -5.65
C ALA A 183 -1.60 -8.65 -6.13
N CYS A 184 -0.94 -9.53 -5.39
CA CYS A 184 -0.96 -10.96 -5.68
C CYS A 184 -2.39 -11.51 -5.56
N LEU A 185 -3.11 -11.20 -4.48
CA LEU A 185 -4.49 -11.65 -4.28
C LEU A 185 -5.40 -11.23 -5.44
N LEU A 186 -5.34 -9.97 -5.88
CA LEU A 186 -6.12 -9.45 -7.01
C LEU A 186 -5.75 -10.18 -8.32
N SER A 187 -4.46 -10.39 -8.55
CA SER A 187 -3.96 -11.11 -9.73
C SER A 187 -4.49 -12.55 -9.77
N TRP A 188 -4.42 -13.27 -8.64
CA TRP A 188 -4.93 -14.64 -8.53
C TRP A 188 -6.44 -14.71 -8.67
N THR A 189 -7.16 -13.79 -8.03
CA THR A 189 -8.63 -13.76 -8.07
C THR A 189 -9.13 -13.56 -9.50
N LEU A 190 -8.53 -12.64 -10.25
CA LEU A 190 -8.93 -12.41 -11.64
C LEU A 190 -8.45 -13.52 -12.59
N SER A 191 -7.29 -14.13 -12.32
CA SER A 191 -6.85 -15.29 -13.09
C SER A 191 -7.81 -16.47 -12.92
N VAL A 192 -8.31 -16.71 -11.70
CA VAL A 192 -9.32 -17.75 -11.44
C VAL A 192 -10.66 -17.35 -12.04
N TRP A 193 -11.04 -16.08 -11.96
CA TRP A 193 -12.29 -15.59 -12.52
C TRP A 193 -12.32 -15.66 -14.05
N MET A 194 -11.18 -15.51 -14.74
CA MET A 194 -11.11 -15.65 -16.20
C MET A 194 -11.08 -17.11 -16.67
N ASP A 195 -11.02 -18.09 -15.76
CA ASP A 195 -11.08 -19.50 -16.13
C ASP A 195 -12.50 -19.90 -16.53
N ALA A 196 -12.65 -20.44 -17.75
CA ALA A 196 -13.93 -20.85 -18.32
C ALA A 196 -14.65 -21.92 -17.48
N VAL A 197 -13.89 -22.72 -16.71
CA VAL A 197 -14.44 -23.74 -15.81
C VAL A 197 -15.20 -23.10 -14.65
N VAL A 198 -14.65 -22.01 -14.08
CA VAL A 198 -15.31 -21.25 -13.00
C VAL A 198 -16.54 -20.52 -13.53
N TRP A 199 -16.45 -19.97 -14.75
CA TRP A 199 -17.60 -19.36 -15.42
C TRP A 199 -18.73 -20.34 -15.68
N ARG A 200 -18.43 -21.57 -16.15
CA ARG A 200 -19.45 -22.61 -16.34
C ARG A 200 -20.13 -23.04 -15.05
N PHE A 201 -19.33 -23.21 -13.98
CA PHE A 201 -19.86 -23.47 -12.65
C PHE A 201 -20.77 -22.34 -12.15
N PHE A 202 -20.40 -21.08 -12.39
CA PHE A 202 -21.19 -19.92 -11.98
C PHE A 202 -22.45 -19.70 -12.83
N LEU A 203 -22.41 -20.05 -14.12
CA LEU A 203 -23.56 -20.01 -15.03
C LEU A 203 -24.53 -21.18 -14.80
N GLY A 204 -24.20 -22.14 -13.93
CA GLY A 204 -25.07 -23.27 -13.62
C GLY A 204 -25.20 -24.27 -14.78
N GLU A 205 -24.26 -24.27 -15.71
CA GLU A 205 -24.22 -25.21 -16.83
C GLU A 205 -23.60 -26.51 -16.31
N ASN A 206 -24.39 -27.26 -15.55
CA ASN A 206 -24.13 -28.68 -15.32
C ASN A 206 -24.49 -29.41 -16.61
N ASP A 207 -23.54 -30.18 -17.14
CA ASP A 207 -23.80 -31.18 -18.18
C ASP A 207 -24.72 -32.28 -17.58
N ASP A 208 -26.01 -31.99 -17.46
CA ASP A 208 -27.07 -32.97 -17.24
C ASP A 208 -27.51 -33.52 -18.61
N ASP A 209 -26.59 -34.17 -19.32
CA ASP A 209 -26.89 -34.97 -20.52
C ASP A 209 -25.98 -36.21 -20.53
N ASP A 210 -26.25 -37.16 -19.62
CA ASP A 210 -26.06 -38.60 -19.89
C ASP A 210 -26.67 -39.46 -18.75
N TYR A 211 -27.94 -39.86 -18.92
CA TYR A 211 -28.38 -41.27 -18.81
C TYR A 211 -29.82 -41.50 -19.28
#